data_AF-A0A7W0HLM8-F1
#
_entry.id   AF-A0A7W0HLM8-F1
#
_cell.length_a   1.000
_cell.length_b   1.000
_cell.length_c   1.000
_cell.angle_alpha   90.00
_cell.angle_beta   90.00
_cell.angle_gamma   90.00
#
_symmetry.space_group_name_H-M   'P 1'
#
loop_
_entity.id
_entity.type
_entity.pdbx_description
1 polymer ?
#
loop_
_entity_poly.entity_id
_entity_poly.type
_entity_poly.pdbx_seq_one_letter_code
_entity_poly.pdbx_strand_id
1 'polypeptide(L)'
;MKKWVVMAAAAAVFMTAPAMAHFQMIYTPETALENGQAIDLKLVFTHPFDAGHTMDMEEPEQFFVVRKQRKKDLKDTLKPIEWTGLENSGAAYESTCRLRGMGDNVFCLVPTPYYEEEEDVYIQQITKMMVNTAGFPTDWDAEIGLPAEIVPLDKPYALWTGNVFRGVVKREGKPVPYAEIEVEYLNHEPDMKKNAFAGKAKVRAPQDSFVTMTIKANASGEFTYGLPRAGWWGFCALGAGPATEHNGRELSQDAVIWVQARDMK
;
A
#
# COMPACT_ATOMS: atom_id res chain seq x y z
N MET A 1 -19.48 -56.72 35.06
CA MET A 1 -19.94 -55.32 35.24
C MET A 1 -18.97 -54.41 34.50
N LYS A 2 -19.35 -53.91 33.32
CA LYS A 2 -18.51 -53.04 32.46
C LYS A 2 -18.48 -51.63 33.04
N LYS A 3 -17.30 -51.12 33.39
CA LYS A 3 -17.08 -49.69 33.67
C LYS A 3 -16.77 -48.99 32.34
N TRP A 4 -17.64 -48.08 31.94
CA TRP A 4 -17.43 -47.18 30.81
C TRP A 4 -16.58 -46.01 31.29
N VAL A 5 -15.38 -45.85 30.74
CA VAL A 5 -14.59 -44.63 30.87
C VAL A 5 -14.91 -43.79 29.64
N VAL A 6 -15.69 -42.73 29.83
CA VAL A 6 -15.91 -41.70 28.82
C VAL A 6 -14.72 -40.74 28.91
N MET A 7 -13.82 -40.80 27.94
CA MET A 7 -12.83 -39.74 27.70
C MET A 7 -13.53 -38.59 26.98
N ALA A 8 -13.69 -37.45 27.66
CA ALA A 8 -14.04 -36.20 27.03
C ALA A 8 -12.78 -35.61 26.39
N ALA A 9 -12.67 -35.68 25.06
CA ALA A 9 -11.67 -34.92 24.32
C ALA A 9 -12.15 -33.47 24.20
N ALA A 10 -11.55 -32.56 24.94
CA ALA A 10 -11.74 -31.13 24.75
C ALA A 10 -11.01 -30.71 23.46
N ALA A 11 -11.77 -30.45 22.39
CA ALA A 11 -11.25 -29.85 21.18
C ALA A 11 -10.94 -28.38 21.47
N ALA A 12 -9.65 -28.04 21.58
CA ALA A 12 -9.20 -26.65 21.56
C ALA A 12 -9.41 -26.12 20.14
N VAL A 13 -10.47 -25.35 19.93
CA VAL A 13 -10.65 -24.54 18.73
C VAL A 13 -9.68 -23.37 18.85
N PHE A 14 -8.53 -23.47 18.19
CA PHE A 14 -7.70 -22.29 17.93
C PHE A 14 -8.47 -21.41 16.95
N MET A 15 -9.05 -20.32 17.45
CA MET A 15 -9.50 -19.23 16.60
C MET A 15 -8.25 -18.53 16.09
N THR A 16 -7.79 -18.92 14.89
CA THR A 16 -6.84 -18.10 14.13
C THR A 16 -7.62 -16.87 13.68
N ALA A 17 -7.34 -15.71 14.26
CA ALA A 17 -7.79 -14.45 13.68
C ALA A 17 -7.19 -14.37 12.26
N PRO A 18 -7.95 -13.87 11.26
CA PRO A 18 -7.36 -13.58 9.97
C PRO A 18 -6.27 -12.54 10.16
N ALA A 19 -5.05 -12.81 9.69
CA ALA A 19 -4.04 -11.78 9.57
C ALA A 19 -4.58 -10.74 8.57
N MET A 20 -4.74 -9.51 9.04
CA MET A 20 -5.24 -8.40 8.23
C MET A 20 -4.05 -7.77 7.52
N ALA A 21 -4.14 -7.57 6.21
CA ALA A 21 -3.05 -6.94 5.49
C ALA A 21 -2.96 -5.46 5.83
N HIS A 22 -1.80 -5.06 6.32
CA HIS A 22 -1.47 -3.66 6.53
C HIS A 22 -1.12 -2.99 5.20
N PHE A 23 -1.55 -1.75 4.99
CA PHE A 23 -1.13 -0.95 3.84
C PHE A 23 -0.72 0.46 4.23
N GLN A 24 0.53 0.80 3.91
CA GLN A 24 1.03 2.16 3.92
C GLN A 24 0.56 2.85 2.64
N MET A 25 -0.25 3.88 2.83
CA MET A 25 -0.87 4.67 1.77
C MET A 25 -0.11 5.97 1.55
N ILE A 26 0.01 6.36 0.26
CA ILE A 26 0.21 7.76 -0.14
C ILE A 26 -0.99 8.11 -1.02
N TYR A 27 -1.92 8.90 -0.51
CA TYR A 27 -3.22 9.13 -1.13
C TYR A 27 -3.40 10.56 -1.63
N THR A 28 -3.99 10.68 -2.82
CA THR A 28 -4.61 11.90 -3.35
C THR A 28 -5.80 11.50 -4.22
N PRO A 29 -6.81 12.35 -4.47
CA PRO A 29 -8.00 11.91 -5.20
C PRO A 29 -7.76 11.53 -6.67
N GLU A 30 -6.78 12.15 -7.34
CA GLU A 30 -6.55 12.03 -8.78
C GLU A 30 -5.06 11.88 -9.10
N THR A 31 -4.72 10.83 -9.87
CA THR A 31 -3.35 10.55 -10.33
C THR A 31 -3.10 10.94 -11.78
N ALA A 32 -4.13 11.18 -12.59
CA ALA A 32 -4.00 11.60 -13.98
C ALA A 32 -4.56 13.02 -14.14
N LEU A 33 -3.72 14.03 -13.96
CA LEU A 33 -4.12 15.44 -13.99
C LEU A 33 -3.91 16.03 -15.39
N GLU A 34 -4.84 16.87 -15.86
CA GLU A 34 -4.65 17.59 -17.13
C GLU A 34 -3.54 18.64 -17.06
N ASN A 35 -3.40 19.31 -15.92
CA ASN A 35 -2.52 20.45 -15.73
C ASN A 35 -1.76 20.38 -14.40
N GLY A 36 -0.59 21.04 -14.37
CA GLY A 36 0.21 21.13 -13.15
C GLY A 36 -0.48 21.98 -12.11
N GLN A 37 -0.69 21.42 -10.92
CA GLN A 37 -1.36 22.08 -9.82
C GLN A 37 -0.74 21.72 -8.47
N ALA A 38 -1.21 22.36 -7.40
CA ALA A 38 -0.90 21.89 -6.06
C ALA A 38 -1.80 20.69 -5.75
N ILE A 39 -1.23 19.65 -5.17
CA ILE A 39 -1.96 18.49 -4.68
C ILE A 39 -1.71 18.34 -3.19
N ASP A 40 -2.75 17.89 -2.49
CA ASP A 40 -2.63 17.44 -1.11
C ASP A 40 -2.47 15.92 -1.09
N LEU A 41 -1.61 15.48 -0.18
CA LEU A 41 -1.23 14.09 0.03
C LEU A 41 -1.57 13.71 1.46
N LYS A 42 -2.12 12.51 1.65
CA LYS A 42 -2.27 11.87 2.96
C LYS A 42 -1.39 10.63 3.01
N LEU A 43 -0.63 10.51 4.09
CA LEU A 43 0.21 9.37 4.40
C LEU A 43 -0.42 8.70 5.61
N VAL A 44 -0.94 7.50 5.41
CA VAL A 44 -1.77 6.77 6.39
C VAL A 44 -1.36 5.32 6.38
N PHE A 45 -1.33 4.66 7.53
CA PHE A 45 -1.06 3.23 7.66
C PHE A 45 -2.33 2.54 8.21
N THR A 46 -2.94 1.63 7.44
CA THR A 46 -4.32 1.14 7.74
C THR A 46 -4.68 -0.13 6.94
N HIS A 47 -5.91 -0.64 7.15
CA HIS A 47 -6.57 -1.68 6.35
C HIS A 47 -7.53 -1.05 5.31
N PRO A 48 -7.15 -0.93 4.02
CA PRO A 48 -7.86 -0.09 3.05
C PRO A 48 -9.22 -0.65 2.60
N PHE A 49 -9.42 -1.96 2.64
CA PHE A 49 -10.71 -2.56 2.29
C PHE A 49 -11.79 -2.35 3.36
N ASP A 50 -11.43 -2.48 4.64
CA ASP A 50 -12.39 -2.31 5.74
C ASP A 50 -12.38 -0.90 6.32
N ALA A 51 -11.33 -0.12 6.04
CA ALA A 51 -11.04 1.14 6.71
C ALA A 51 -11.06 0.99 8.24
N GLY A 52 -10.68 -0.17 8.76
CA GLY A 52 -10.75 -0.54 10.17
C GLY A 52 -9.68 0.17 11.00
N HIS A 53 -8.74 -0.60 11.53
CA HIS A 53 -7.63 -0.08 12.32
C HIS A 53 -6.73 0.87 11.50
N THR A 54 -6.35 1.99 12.11
CA THR A 54 -5.33 2.94 11.65
C THR A 54 -4.17 2.87 12.62
N MET A 55 -3.01 2.46 12.11
CA MET A 55 -1.78 2.31 12.87
C MET A 55 -1.08 3.66 13.03
N ASP A 56 -0.50 3.89 14.21
CA ASP A 56 0.26 5.10 14.49
C ASP A 56 1.55 5.12 13.66
N MET A 57 1.68 6.12 12.78
CA MET A 57 2.92 6.40 12.08
C MET A 57 3.86 7.23 12.95
N GLU A 58 5.07 6.73 13.16
CA GLU A 58 6.20 7.57 13.58
C GLU A 58 6.70 8.46 12.41
N GLU A 59 7.56 9.44 12.73
CA GLU A 59 8.12 10.32 11.70
C GLU A 59 8.84 9.50 10.63
N PRO A 60 8.46 9.61 9.35
CA PRO A 60 9.07 8.79 8.31
C PRO A 60 10.57 9.02 8.17
N GLU A 61 11.32 7.96 7.88
CA GLU A 61 12.75 8.04 7.58
C GLU A 61 12.99 8.90 6.33
N GLN A 62 12.18 8.71 5.27
CA GLN A 62 12.23 9.49 4.05
C GLN A 62 10.84 9.75 3.47
N PHE A 63 10.63 10.95 2.96
CA PHE A 63 9.52 11.25 2.06
C PHE A 63 10.01 12.17 0.94
N PHE A 64 9.89 11.74 -0.31
CA PHE A 64 10.45 12.47 -1.44
C PHE A 64 9.65 12.26 -2.72
N VAL A 65 9.92 13.11 -3.71
CA VAL A 65 9.39 12.97 -5.07
C VAL A 65 10.52 12.88 -6.07
N VAL A 66 10.42 11.95 -7.01
CA VAL A 66 11.30 11.87 -8.19
C VAL A 66 10.55 12.39 -9.40
N ARG A 67 11.20 13.29 -10.14
CA ARG A 67 10.67 13.84 -11.39
C ARG A 67 11.80 14.17 -12.34
N LYS A 68 11.70 13.72 -13.60
CA LYS A 68 12.75 13.86 -14.61
C LYS A 68 14.11 13.46 -14.03
N GLN A 69 14.13 12.28 -13.40
CA GLN A 69 15.29 11.66 -12.76
C GLN A 69 15.91 12.48 -11.61
N ARG A 70 15.24 13.54 -11.14
CA ARG A 70 15.69 14.34 -10.02
C ARG A 70 14.87 14.05 -8.78
N LYS A 71 15.54 13.61 -7.72
CA LYS A 71 14.99 13.46 -6.37
C LYS A 71 14.89 14.82 -5.71
N LYS A 72 13.74 15.11 -5.12
CA LYS A 72 13.50 16.26 -4.24
C LYS A 72 12.97 15.74 -2.91
N ASP A 73 13.65 16.09 -1.83
CA ASP A 73 13.19 15.82 -0.48
C ASP A 73 11.90 16.60 -0.16
N LEU A 74 10.96 15.93 0.49
CA LEU A 74 9.69 16.47 0.96
C LEU A 74 9.45 16.22 2.46
N LYS A 75 10.40 15.64 3.19
CA LYS A 75 10.24 15.30 4.61
C LYS A 75 9.89 16.54 5.45
N ASP A 76 10.55 17.67 5.20
CA ASP A 76 10.26 18.96 5.87
C ASP A 76 8.89 19.55 5.53
N THR A 77 8.14 18.95 4.59
CA THR A 77 6.77 19.38 4.25
C THR A 77 5.70 18.59 4.96
N LEU A 78 6.08 17.51 5.67
CA LEU A 78 5.16 16.67 6.42
C LEU A 78 4.59 17.45 7.61
N LYS A 79 3.28 17.35 7.78
CA LYS A 79 2.55 17.87 8.92
C LYS A 79 1.86 16.69 9.61
N PRO A 80 2.08 16.50 10.92
CA PRO A 80 1.35 15.49 11.68
C PRO A 80 -0.16 15.79 11.62
N ILE A 81 -0.94 14.74 11.44
CA ILE A 81 -2.39 14.74 11.55
C ILE A 81 -2.82 13.51 12.34
N GLU A 82 -4.07 13.53 12.81
CA GLU A 82 -4.76 12.33 13.24
C GLU A 82 -5.67 11.88 12.10
N TRP A 83 -5.64 10.59 11.75
CA TRP A 83 -6.52 9.99 10.75
C TRP A 83 -7.52 9.05 11.43
N THR A 84 -8.81 9.24 11.16
CA THR A 84 -9.89 8.45 11.75
C THR A 84 -10.35 7.35 10.78
N GLY A 85 -10.03 6.11 11.15
CA GLY A 85 -10.64 4.90 10.60
C GLY A 85 -12.02 4.64 11.18
N LEU A 86 -12.59 3.47 10.89
CA LEU A 86 -13.90 3.04 11.38
C LEU A 86 -13.82 2.40 12.77
N GLU A 87 -12.63 1.97 13.19
CA GLU A 87 -12.40 1.31 14.48
C GLU A 87 -11.66 2.22 15.47
N ASN A 88 -10.70 3.02 15.01
CA ASN A 88 -9.93 3.96 15.82
C ASN A 88 -9.47 5.18 15.02
N SER A 89 -8.75 6.08 15.69
CA SER A 89 -7.89 7.08 15.07
C SER A 89 -6.42 6.72 15.31
N GLY A 90 -5.54 7.07 14.37
CA GLY A 90 -4.10 6.89 14.50
C GLY A 90 -3.30 8.08 13.93
N ALA A 91 -2.06 8.21 14.36
CA ALA A 91 -1.10 9.19 13.89
C ALA A 91 -0.79 8.98 12.41
N ALA A 92 -0.85 10.07 11.65
CA ALA A 92 -0.66 10.08 10.21
C ALA A 92 0.03 11.39 9.81
N TYR A 93 0.31 11.55 8.51
CA TYR A 93 0.89 12.78 7.99
C TYR A 93 0.14 13.30 6.78
N GLU A 94 0.16 14.62 6.60
CA GLU A 94 -0.21 15.26 5.35
C GLU A 94 0.95 16.06 4.76
N SER A 95 0.91 16.29 3.46
CA SER A 95 1.84 17.16 2.76
C SER A 95 1.13 17.80 1.58
N THR A 96 1.61 18.98 1.16
CA THR A 96 1.18 19.62 -0.09
C THR A 96 2.37 19.74 -1.03
N CYS A 97 2.20 19.30 -2.28
CA CYS A 97 3.23 19.38 -3.31
C CYS A 97 2.73 20.12 -4.55
N ARG A 98 3.47 21.12 -5.01
CA ARG A 98 3.18 21.83 -6.27
C ARG A 98 3.79 21.08 -7.45
N LEU A 99 2.95 20.39 -8.22
CA LEU A 99 3.32 19.76 -9.47
C LEU A 99 3.53 20.84 -10.55
N ARG A 100 4.57 20.69 -11.36
CA ARG A 100 4.95 21.68 -12.38
C ARG A 100 5.20 21.01 -13.72
N GLY A 101 4.70 21.62 -14.80
CA GLY A 101 4.89 21.12 -16.17
C GLY A 101 4.36 19.70 -16.37
N MET A 102 4.61 19.15 -17.55
CA MET A 102 4.17 17.81 -17.93
C MET A 102 5.16 16.74 -17.42
N GLY A 103 4.67 15.55 -17.14
CA GLY A 103 5.51 14.43 -16.67
C GLY A 103 4.97 13.71 -15.45
N ASP A 104 5.66 12.64 -15.09
CA ASP A 104 5.41 11.85 -13.89
C ASP A 104 6.00 12.52 -12.64
N ASN A 105 5.34 12.31 -11.51
CA ASN A 105 5.81 12.67 -10.18
C ASN A 105 5.71 11.41 -9.32
N VAL A 106 6.84 10.76 -9.06
CA VAL A 106 6.90 9.50 -8.30
C VAL A 106 7.16 9.82 -6.84
N PHE A 107 6.11 9.75 -6.02
CA PHE A 107 6.21 9.92 -4.58
C PHE A 107 6.66 8.62 -3.94
N CYS A 108 7.65 8.72 -3.05
CA CYS A 108 8.22 7.59 -2.33
C CYS A 108 8.23 7.90 -0.84
N LEU A 109 7.80 6.91 -0.05
CA LEU A 109 7.78 6.96 1.40
C LEU A 109 8.58 5.76 1.93
N VAL A 110 9.56 6.05 2.78
CA VAL A 110 10.22 5.06 3.64
C VAL A 110 9.77 5.37 5.06
N PRO A 111 8.81 4.62 5.62
CA PRO A 111 8.34 4.86 6.98
C PRO A 111 9.36 4.33 8.00
N THR A 112 9.28 4.83 9.23
CA THR A 112 9.93 4.16 10.36
C THR A 112 9.22 2.82 10.61
N PRO A 113 9.94 1.72 10.91
CA PRO A 113 9.32 0.43 11.16
C PRO A 113 8.27 0.49 12.28
N TYR A 114 7.05 0.03 11.99
CA TYR A 114 5.96 -0.09 12.95
C TYR A 114 6.06 -1.42 13.67
N TYR A 115 5.83 -1.46 14.98
CA TYR A 115 5.80 -2.70 15.75
C TYR A 115 4.35 -3.22 15.82
N GLU A 116 4.09 -4.37 15.21
CA GLU A 116 2.81 -5.07 15.30
C GLU A 116 2.83 -5.96 16.55
N GLU A 117 2.08 -5.56 17.59
CA GLU A 117 2.08 -6.26 18.87
C GLU A 117 1.44 -7.65 18.78
N GLU A 118 0.45 -7.84 17.91
CA GLU A 118 -0.27 -9.11 17.77
C GLU A 118 0.60 -10.19 17.11
N GLU A 119 1.55 -9.77 16.26
CA GLU A 119 2.45 -10.66 15.52
C GLU A 119 3.87 -10.73 16.12
N ASP A 120 4.22 -9.84 17.06
CA ASP A 120 5.59 -9.65 17.61
C ASP A 120 6.63 -9.41 16.49
N VAL A 121 6.22 -8.70 15.44
CA VAL A 121 6.99 -8.42 14.21
C VAL A 121 7.01 -6.91 13.95
N TYR A 122 8.11 -6.42 13.38
CA TYR A 122 8.14 -5.08 12.79
C TYR A 122 7.71 -5.11 11.33
N ILE A 123 7.01 -4.07 10.89
CA ILE A 123 6.56 -3.90 9.51
C ILE A 123 7.10 -2.58 8.98
N GLN A 124 7.74 -2.62 7.81
CA GLN A 124 8.18 -1.42 7.09
C GLN A 124 7.74 -1.49 5.63
N GLN A 125 6.66 -0.77 5.32
CA GLN A 125 6.08 -0.77 3.98
C GLN A 125 6.55 0.40 3.13
N ILE A 126 7.58 0.16 2.32
CA ILE A 126 8.19 1.16 1.46
C ILE A 126 7.27 1.41 0.27
N THR A 127 6.69 2.60 0.22
CA THR A 127 5.53 2.87 -0.64
C THR A 127 5.84 3.80 -1.79
N LYS A 128 5.36 3.45 -3.00
CA LYS A 128 5.33 4.33 -4.17
C LYS A 128 3.91 4.67 -4.59
N MET A 129 3.72 5.93 -4.99
CA MET A 129 2.52 6.41 -5.69
C MET A 129 2.92 7.42 -6.76
N MET A 130 2.24 7.41 -7.90
CA MET A 130 2.61 8.22 -9.06
C MET A 130 1.45 9.12 -9.48
N VAL A 131 1.75 10.42 -9.65
CA VAL A 131 0.82 11.38 -10.26
C VAL A 131 1.42 11.88 -11.57
N ASN A 132 0.69 11.69 -12.66
CA ASN A 132 1.04 12.23 -13.96
C ASN A 132 0.34 13.57 -14.22
N THR A 133 1.08 14.46 -14.88
CA THR A 133 0.54 15.70 -15.42
C THR A 133 0.56 15.68 -16.95
N ALA A 134 -0.59 15.98 -17.54
CA ALA A 134 -0.87 16.16 -18.97
C ALA A 134 -0.64 14.92 -19.85
N GLY A 135 -0.69 13.71 -19.27
CA GLY A 135 -0.56 12.46 -20.00
C GLY A 135 0.84 12.17 -20.55
N PHE A 136 1.87 12.93 -20.14
CA PHE A 136 3.21 12.79 -20.69
C PHE A 136 4.06 11.84 -19.82
N PRO A 137 4.44 10.64 -20.29
CA PRO A 137 5.21 9.69 -19.49
C PRO A 137 6.70 10.05 -19.47
N THR A 138 7.33 10.04 -18.29
CA THR A 138 8.74 10.36 -18.10
C THR A 138 9.51 9.45 -17.15
N ASP A 139 8.91 9.06 -16.02
CA ASP A 139 9.63 8.39 -14.92
C ASP A 139 8.86 7.16 -14.38
N TRP A 140 7.66 6.86 -14.90
CA TRP A 140 6.77 5.82 -14.37
C TRP A 140 7.39 4.41 -14.30
N ASP A 141 8.24 4.04 -15.26
CA ASP A 141 8.90 2.72 -15.38
C ASP A 141 10.34 2.70 -14.85
N ALA A 142 10.81 3.82 -14.30
CA ALA A 142 12.16 3.92 -13.77
C ALA A 142 12.29 3.26 -12.39
N GLU A 143 13.42 2.61 -12.17
CA GLU A 143 13.86 2.21 -10.83
C GLU A 143 14.24 3.43 -10.01
N ILE A 144 13.73 3.48 -8.78
CA ILE A 144 14.06 4.53 -7.82
C ILE A 144 15.31 4.16 -7.02
N GLY A 145 15.57 2.86 -6.86
CA GLY A 145 16.67 2.34 -6.04
C GLY A 145 16.30 2.23 -4.56
N LEU A 146 15.04 1.89 -4.29
CA LEU A 146 14.56 1.60 -2.94
C LEU A 146 15.04 0.19 -2.52
N PRO A 147 15.22 -0.09 -1.21
CA PRO A 147 15.69 -1.41 -0.76
C PRO A 147 14.69 -2.52 -1.10
N ALA A 148 13.40 -2.25 -0.97
CA ALA A 148 12.29 -3.03 -1.51
C ALA A 148 11.52 -2.17 -2.51
N GLU A 149 11.26 -2.66 -3.73
CA GLU A 149 10.64 -1.87 -4.79
C GLU A 149 9.73 -2.71 -5.69
N ILE A 150 8.56 -2.19 -6.07
CA ILE A 150 7.78 -2.69 -7.20
C ILE A 150 7.97 -1.73 -8.39
N VAL A 151 8.56 -2.21 -9.48
CA VAL A 151 8.69 -1.45 -10.73
C VAL A 151 7.50 -1.78 -11.64
N PRO A 152 6.65 -0.82 -11.98
CA PRO A 152 5.47 -1.12 -12.80
C PRO A 152 5.85 -1.39 -14.26
N LEU A 153 5.13 -2.32 -14.89
CA LEU A 153 5.19 -2.57 -16.33
C LEU A 153 4.01 -1.92 -17.09
N ASP A 154 3.04 -1.41 -16.34
CA ASP A 154 1.90 -0.64 -16.85
C ASP A 154 1.80 0.68 -16.06
N LYS A 155 1.47 1.79 -16.72
CA LYS A 155 1.41 3.12 -16.07
C LYS A 155 0.39 3.12 -14.92
N PRO A 156 0.78 3.36 -13.66
CA PRO A 156 -0.13 3.28 -12.50
C PRO A 156 -1.34 4.24 -12.52
N TYR A 157 -1.25 5.31 -13.30
CA TYR A 157 -2.30 6.33 -13.45
C TYR A 157 -3.14 6.18 -14.73
N ALA A 158 -2.83 5.22 -15.60
CA ALA A 158 -3.47 5.06 -16.90
C ALA A 158 -4.07 3.66 -17.08
N LEU A 159 -4.97 3.29 -16.16
CA LEU A 159 -5.62 1.99 -16.12
C LEU A 159 -7.13 2.17 -16.27
N TRP A 160 -7.73 1.43 -17.20
CA TRP A 160 -9.18 1.29 -17.25
C TRP A 160 -9.63 0.10 -16.40
N THR A 161 -10.86 0.11 -15.92
CA THR A 161 -11.52 -1.06 -15.36
C THR A 161 -11.45 -2.21 -16.38
N GLY A 162 -11.02 -3.38 -15.92
CA GLY A 162 -10.78 -4.56 -16.77
C GLY A 162 -9.35 -4.65 -17.32
N ASN A 163 -8.52 -3.60 -17.22
CA ASN A 163 -7.09 -3.73 -17.53
C ASN A 163 -6.39 -4.66 -16.54
N VAL A 164 -5.23 -5.14 -16.96
CA VAL A 164 -4.25 -5.75 -16.07
C VAL A 164 -3.23 -4.71 -15.61
N PHE A 165 -2.81 -4.83 -14.36
CA PHE A 165 -1.60 -4.20 -13.84
C PHE A 165 -0.54 -5.26 -13.62
N ARG A 166 0.68 -4.97 -14.06
CA ARG A 166 1.86 -5.82 -13.89
C ARG A 166 2.97 -5.02 -13.24
N GLY A 167 3.78 -5.72 -12.45
CA GLY A 167 4.95 -5.14 -11.80
C GLY A 167 6.04 -6.18 -11.57
N VAL A 168 7.27 -5.71 -11.43
CA VAL A 168 8.43 -6.54 -11.05
C VAL A 168 8.83 -6.19 -9.63
N VAL A 169 8.77 -7.17 -8.72
CA VAL A 169 9.25 -7.04 -7.35
C VAL A 169 10.77 -7.07 -7.36
N LYS A 170 11.41 -6.13 -6.68
CA LYS A 170 12.86 -5.98 -6.61
C LYS A 170 13.36 -5.80 -5.19
N ARG A 171 14.51 -6.43 -4.92
CA ARG A 171 15.35 -6.26 -3.74
C ARG A 171 16.68 -5.67 -4.18
N GLU A 172 16.99 -4.45 -3.74
CA GLU A 172 18.22 -3.76 -4.14
C GLU A 172 18.45 -3.77 -5.67
N GLY A 173 17.39 -3.52 -6.44
CA GLY A 173 17.41 -3.52 -7.92
C GLY A 173 17.36 -4.89 -8.59
N LYS A 174 17.46 -5.99 -7.85
CA LYS A 174 17.41 -7.36 -8.39
C LYS A 174 15.99 -7.95 -8.26
N PRO A 175 15.46 -8.62 -9.30
CA PRO A 175 14.14 -9.23 -9.20
C PRO A 175 14.02 -10.28 -8.09
N VAL A 176 12.87 -10.32 -7.42
CA VAL A 176 12.55 -11.29 -6.35
C VAL A 176 11.60 -12.34 -6.91
N PRO A 177 12.08 -13.57 -7.20
CA PRO A 177 11.23 -14.61 -7.75
C PRO A 177 10.23 -15.10 -6.72
N TYR A 178 9.01 -15.43 -7.17
CA TYR A 178 7.97 -16.03 -6.33
C TYR A 178 7.59 -15.22 -5.08
N ALA A 179 7.89 -13.91 -5.07
CA ALA A 179 7.42 -12.99 -4.05
C ALA A 179 5.92 -13.14 -3.87
N GLU A 180 5.46 -13.12 -2.62
CA GLU A 180 4.05 -13.08 -2.28
C GLU A 180 3.60 -11.63 -2.28
N ILE A 181 2.45 -11.35 -2.92
CA ILE A 181 1.91 -10.00 -3.07
C ILE A 181 0.48 -10.00 -2.58
N GLU A 182 0.21 -9.17 -1.58
CA GLU A 182 -1.14 -8.85 -1.13
C GLU A 182 -1.72 -7.73 -1.99
N VAL A 183 -3.01 -7.85 -2.28
CA VAL A 183 -3.76 -6.94 -3.14
C VAL A 183 -5.04 -6.52 -2.44
N GLU A 184 -5.23 -5.22 -2.30
CA GLU A 184 -6.44 -4.64 -1.71
C GLU A 184 -7.03 -3.49 -2.51
N TYR A 185 -8.35 -3.35 -2.38
CA TYR A 185 -9.11 -2.24 -2.95
C TYR A 185 -9.41 -1.20 -1.88
N LEU A 186 -9.18 0.08 -2.18
CA LEU A 186 -9.59 1.18 -1.30
C LEU A 186 -11.12 1.37 -1.34
N ASN A 187 -11.78 0.64 -0.45
CA ASN A 187 -13.22 0.44 -0.48
C ASN A 187 -14.00 1.60 0.15
N HIS A 188 -13.39 2.28 1.12
CA HIS A 188 -13.93 3.46 1.77
C HIS A 188 -13.24 4.72 1.24
N GLU A 189 -14.02 5.71 0.82
CA GLU A 189 -13.45 6.93 0.23
C GLU A 189 -12.79 7.80 1.31
N PRO A 190 -11.53 8.24 1.12
CA PRO A 190 -10.90 9.20 2.04
C PRO A 190 -11.56 10.60 1.97
N ASP A 191 -12.00 11.12 3.10
CA ASP A 191 -12.41 12.51 3.28
C ASP A 191 -11.19 13.36 3.68
N MET A 192 -10.57 13.97 2.66
CA MET A 192 -9.34 14.77 2.79
C MET A 192 -9.46 15.94 3.78
N LYS A 193 -10.69 16.45 4.02
CA LYS A 193 -10.92 17.58 4.92
C LYS A 193 -11.09 17.16 6.36
N LYS A 194 -11.69 15.99 6.58
CA LYS A 194 -11.93 15.45 7.92
C LYS A 194 -10.81 14.56 8.42
N ASN A 195 -9.84 14.22 7.56
CA ASN A 195 -8.82 13.22 7.84
C ASN A 195 -9.45 11.89 8.28
N ALA A 196 -10.37 11.36 7.48
CA ALA A 196 -11.10 10.17 7.85
C ALA A 196 -11.50 9.34 6.64
N PHE A 197 -11.81 8.07 6.85
CA PHE A 197 -12.53 7.29 5.85
C PHE A 197 -14.04 7.56 5.92
N ALA A 198 -14.69 7.60 4.75
CA ALA A 198 -16.15 7.63 4.69
C ALA A 198 -16.72 6.32 5.23
N GLY A 199 -17.71 6.37 6.11
CA GLY A 199 -18.33 5.17 6.68
C GLY A 199 -19.04 4.26 5.67
N LYS A 200 -19.29 4.72 4.43
CA LYS A 200 -19.93 3.93 3.38
C LYS A 200 -18.88 3.21 2.52
N ALA A 201 -18.90 1.89 2.55
CA ALA A 201 -18.16 1.04 1.63
C ALA A 201 -18.68 1.14 0.18
N LYS A 202 -17.79 1.01 -0.80
CA LYS A 202 -18.13 0.94 -2.23
C LYS A 202 -18.58 -0.45 -2.66
N VAL A 203 -18.06 -1.49 -2.02
CA VAL A 203 -18.35 -2.91 -2.27
C VAL A 203 -18.43 -3.68 -0.96
N ARG A 204 -19.01 -4.88 -1.01
CA ARG A 204 -19.03 -5.85 0.09
C ARG A 204 -18.34 -7.12 -0.38
N ALA A 205 -17.33 -7.56 0.38
CA ALA A 205 -16.69 -8.85 0.15
C ALA A 205 -17.69 -10.00 0.40
N PRO A 206 -17.73 -11.03 -0.46
CA PRO A 206 -18.55 -12.22 -0.19
C PRO A 206 -18.02 -13.05 0.99
N GLN A 207 -16.71 -13.00 1.26
CA GLN A 207 -16.01 -13.59 2.41
C GLN A 207 -14.58 -13.02 2.51
N ASP A 208 -13.87 -13.30 3.60
CA ASP A 208 -12.62 -12.63 3.99
C ASP A 208 -11.49 -12.72 2.96
N SER A 209 -11.36 -13.79 2.17
CA SER A 209 -10.31 -13.84 1.12
C SER A 209 -10.53 -12.87 -0.06
N PHE A 210 -11.60 -12.06 -0.03
CA PHE A 210 -11.84 -10.97 -0.97
C PHE A 210 -11.62 -9.59 -0.34
N VAL A 211 -11.33 -9.53 0.96
CA VAL A 211 -10.84 -8.31 1.65
C VAL A 211 -9.40 -8.10 1.19
N THR A 212 -8.53 -9.04 1.54
CA THR A 212 -7.14 -9.15 1.06
C THR A 212 -7.00 -10.34 0.13
N MET A 213 -6.50 -10.13 -1.08
CA MET A 213 -6.17 -11.22 -2.01
C MET A 213 -4.66 -11.40 -2.09
N THR A 214 -4.21 -12.64 -2.17
CA THR A 214 -2.78 -12.96 -2.31
C THR A 214 -2.48 -13.54 -3.68
N ILE A 215 -1.47 -13.00 -4.36
CA ILE A 215 -0.93 -13.50 -5.62
C ILE A 215 0.58 -13.75 -5.49
N LYS A 216 1.19 -14.38 -6.49
CA LYS A 216 2.64 -14.61 -6.53
C LYS A 216 3.27 -14.09 -7.80
N ALA A 217 4.47 -13.56 -7.66
CA ALA A 217 5.34 -13.29 -8.79
C ALA A 217 5.82 -14.59 -9.44
N ASN A 218 6.26 -14.52 -10.69
CA ASN A 218 6.89 -15.62 -11.41
C ASN A 218 8.40 -15.71 -11.10
N ALA A 219 9.12 -16.57 -11.81
CA ALA A 219 10.57 -16.76 -11.64
C ALA A 219 11.42 -15.52 -11.99
N SER A 220 10.86 -14.55 -12.69
CA SER A 220 11.50 -13.27 -13.03
C SER A 220 11.07 -12.13 -12.10
N GLY A 221 10.32 -12.44 -11.04
CA GLY A 221 9.78 -11.44 -10.11
C GLY A 221 8.61 -10.62 -10.65
N GLU A 222 8.08 -10.97 -11.81
CA GLU A 222 6.91 -10.30 -12.40
C GLU A 222 5.61 -10.90 -11.85
N PHE A 223 4.66 -10.04 -11.47
CA PHE A 223 3.29 -10.42 -11.15
C PHE A 223 2.29 -9.75 -12.10
N THR A 224 1.06 -10.26 -12.12
CA THR A 224 -0.04 -9.71 -12.92
C THR A 224 -1.34 -9.79 -12.13
N TYR A 225 -2.14 -8.73 -12.20
CA TYR A 225 -3.46 -8.68 -11.57
C TYR A 225 -4.47 -7.94 -12.46
N GLY A 226 -5.67 -8.50 -12.64
CA GLY A 226 -6.76 -7.84 -13.36
C GLY A 226 -7.56 -6.92 -12.44
N LEU A 227 -7.90 -5.72 -12.89
CA LEU A 227 -8.56 -4.70 -12.07
C LEU A 227 -10.08 -4.72 -12.31
N PRO A 228 -10.88 -5.42 -11.49
CA PRO A 228 -12.31 -5.61 -11.75
C PRO A 228 -13.16 -4.35 -11.54
N ARG A 229 -12.59 -3.28 -10.98
CA ARG A 229 -13.34 -2.08 -10.58
C ARG A 229 -12.48 -0.82 -10.63
N ALA A 230 -13.09 0.29 -11.01
CA ALA A 230 -12.48 1.63 -10.88
C ALA A 230 -12.22 2.00 -9.42
N GLY A 231 -11.17 2.78 -9.20
CA GLY A 231 -10.72 3.22 -7.88
C GLY A 231 -9.26 2.87 -7.63
N TRP A 232 -8.87 2.92 -6.36
CA TRP A 232 -7.50 2.69 -5.92
C TRP A 232 -7.27 1.23 -5.55
N TRP A 233 -6.13 0.71 -5.98
CA TRP A 233 -5.67 -0.65 -5.70
C TRP A 233 -4.23 -0.60 -5.17
N GLY A 234 -4.01 -1.26 -4.04
CA GLY A 234 -2.70 -1.41 -3.40
C GLY A 234 -2.13 -2.78 -3.70
N PHE A 235 -0.81 -2.84 -3.92
CA PHE A 235 -0.03 -4.07 -4.07
C PHE A 235 1.13 -4.04 -3.09
N CYS A 236 1.18 -4.99 -2.16
CA CYS A 236 2.24 -5.10 -1.15
C CYS A 236 3.01 -6.41 -1.34
N ALA A 237 4.27 -6.34 -1.75
CA ALA A 237 5.15 -7.49 -1.83
C ALA A 237 5.86 -7.70 -0.47
N LEU A 238 5.42 -8.71 0.26
CA LEU A 238 5.84 -9.00 1.63
C LEU A 238 7.29 -9.48 1.70
N GLY A 239 8.06 -8.97 2.66
CA GLY A 239 9.45 -9.38 2.91
C GLY A 239 10.38 -9.20 1.70
N ALA A 240 10.03 -8.30 0.77
CA ALA A 240 10.77 -8.09 -0.46
C ALA A 240 12.14 -7.42 -0.22
N GLY A 241 12.30 -6.70 0.89
CA GLY A 241 13.51 -5.96 1.23
C GLY A 241 14.67 -6.81 1.76
N PRO A 242 15.89 -6.24 1.80
CA PRO A 242 17.07 -6.89 2.38
C PRO A 242 17.07 -6.95 3.91
N ALA A 243 16.36 -6.05 4.61
CA ALA A 243 16.34 -6.04 6.06
C ALA A 243 15.30 -7.05 6.59
N THR A 244 15.71 -7.87 7.56
CA THR A 244 14.88 -8.93 8.16
C THR A 244 14.77 -8.82 9.67
N GLU A 245 15.43 -7.84 10.28
CA GLU A 245 15.40 -7.61 11.73
C GLU A 245 15.39 -6.10 12.05
N HIS A 246 14.66 -5.70 13.08
CA HIS A 246 14.69 -4.38 13.68
C HIS A 246 14.55 -4.49 15.21
N ASN A 247 15.43 -3.83 15.97
CA ASN A 247 15.46 -3.86 17.43
C ASN A 247 15.42 -5.28 18.04
N GLY A 248 16.09 -6.26 17.42
CA GLY A 248 16.16 -7.64 17.91
C GLY A 248 14.92 -8.49 17.62
N ARG A 249 13.98 -7.99 16.82
CA ARG A 249 12.78 -8.71 16.37
C ARG A 249 12.73 -8.80 14.85
N GLU A 250 11.99 -9.77 14.33
CA GLU A 250 11.78 -9.94 12.90
C GLU A 250 11.19 -8.67 12.27
N LEU A 251 11.61 -8.37 11.03
CA LEU A 251 11.12 -7.24 10.24
C LEU A 251 10.61 -7.76 8.89
N SER A 252 9.34 -7.50 8.59
CA SER A 252 8.82 -7.54 7.22
C SER A 252 9.08 -6.20 6.54
N GLN A 253 10.14 -6.14 5.73
CA GLN A 253 10.43 -4.98 4.87
C GLN A 253 9.77 -5.19 3.51
N ASP A 254 8.70 -4.46 3.26
CA ASP A 254 7.82 -4.70 2.12
C ASP A 254 7.96 -3.62 1.05
N ALA A 255 7.58 -3.98 -0.17
CA ALA A 255 7.44 -3.02 -1.27
C ALA A 255 5.97 -2.80 -1.60
N VAL A 256 5.50 -1.55 -1.50
CA VAL A 256 4.11 -1.17 -1.81
C VAL A 256 4.05 -0.26 -3.04
N ILE A 257 3.09 -0.52 -3.92
CA ILE A 257 2.69 0.44 -4.96
C ILE A 257 1.18 0.60 -5.02
N TRP A 258 0.73 1.85 -5.17
CA TRP A 258 -0.67 2.19 -5.37
C TRP A 258 -0.94 2.61 -6.81
N VAL A 259 -2.03 2.09 -7.38
CA VAL A 259 -2.47 2.38 -8.75
C VAL A 259 -3.93 2.81 -8.76
N GLN A 260 -4.34 3.54 -9.80
CA GLN A 260 -5.71 4.03 -9.93
C GLN A 260 -6.33 3.63 -11.27
N ALA A 261 -7.46 2.92 -11.19
CA ALA A 261 -8.26 2.52 -12.34
C ALA A 261 -9.47 3.46 -12.54
N ARG A 262 -9.84 3.70 -13.80
CA ARG A 262 -10.99 4.53 -14.20
C ARG A 262 -11.98 3.72 -15.04
N ASP A 263 -13.25 4.11 -15.04
CA ASP A 263 -14.23 3.55 -15.98
C ASP A 263 -14.18 4.30 -17.31
N MET A 264 -14.39 3.58 -18.42
CA MET A 264 -14.73 4.18 -19.71
C MET A 264 -16.12 4.83 -19.59
N LYS A 265 -16.31 5.99 -20.22
CA LYS A 265 -17.59 6.71 -20.26
C LYS A 265 -18.11 6.80 -21.68
#